data_AF-I0HQF7-F1
#
_entry.id   AF-I0HQF7-F1
#
_cell.length_a   1.000
_cell.length_b   1.000
_cell.length_c   1.000
_cell.angle_alpha   90.00
_cell.angle_beta   90.00
_cell.angle_gamma   90.00
#
_symmetry.space_group_name_H-M   'P 1'
#
loop_
_entity.id
_entity.type
_entity.pdbx_description
1 polymer ?
#
loop_
_entity_poly.entity_id
_entity_poly.type
_entity_poly.pdbx_seq_one_letter_code
_entity_poly.pdbx_strand_id
1 'polypeptide(L)'
;MSDDLYCKVYLAGAADSAAAKAAISAATGQRFERRGAQVAGLRVDIFDNGQPGSKATDAADDFLRWPVYLEIEPMDADMVQPAFVAALAGLLNGLDAHGLRSVASCDFEDELAAARQARR
;
A
#
# COMPACT_ATOMS: atom_id res chain seq x y z
N MET A 1 -18.11 -17.86 -3.07
CA MET A 1 -17.71 -17.02 -1.94
C MET A 1 -17.01 -15.85 -2.58
N SER A 2 -17.50 -14.62 -2.42
CA SER A 2 -16.70 -13.47 -2.85
C SER A 2 -15.49 -13.47 -1.93
N ASP A 3 -14.32 -13.79 -2.46
CA ASP A 3 -13.09 -13.48 -1.75
C ASP A 3 -13.04 -11.95 -1.77
N ASP A 4 -13.33 -11.32 -0.62
CA ASP A 4 -13.29 -9.87 -0.49
C ASP A 4 -11.82 -9.44 -0.57
N LEU A 5 -11.33 -9.24 -1.80
CA LEU A 5 -9.95 -8.85 -2.07
C LEU A 5 -9.71 -7.44 -1.55
N TYR A 6 -9.05 -7.38 -0.40
CA TYR A 6 -8.71 -6.15 0.27
C TYR A 6 -7.38 -6.31 0.99
N CYS A 7 -6.51 -5.31 0.89
CA CYS A 7 -5.34 -5.25 1.75
C CYS A 7 -5.13 -3.85 2.32
N LYS A 8 -4.93 -3.80 3.64
CA LYS A 8 -4.43 -2.61 4.32
C LYS A 8 -2.91 -2.65 4.33
N VAL A 9 -2.25 -1.54 3.96
CA VAL A 9 -0.79 -1.48 3.93
C VAL A 9 -0.30 -0.27 4.71
N TYR A 10 0.52 -0.48 5.73
CA TYR A 10 1.16 0.59 6.48
C TYR A 10 2.43 1.04 5.75
N LEU A 11 2.65 2.36 5.68
CA LEU A 11 3.79 2.95 4.99
C LEU A 11 4.67 3.76 5.95
N ALA A 12 5.98 3.50 5.88
CA ALA A 12 7.02 4.33 6.47
C ALA A 12 7.87 4.98 5.37
N GLY A 13 8.47 6.12 5.68
CA GLY A 13 9.22 6.96 4.74
C GLY A 13 8.42 8.17 4.25
N ALA A 14 7.22 8.40 4.81
CA ALA A 14 6.39 9.56 4.52
C ALA A 14 5.77 10.09 5.81
N ALA A 15 5.89 11.41 6.03
CA ALA A 15 5.41 12.06 7.24
C ALA A 15 3.87 12.14 7.34
N ASP A 16 3.20 12.18 6.19
CA ASP A 16 1.76 12.32 6.06
C ASP A 16 1.28 11.84 4.69
N SER A 17 -0.05 11.83 4.49
CA SER A 17 -0.70 11.41 3.28
C SER A 17 -0.35 12.26 2.06
N ALA A 18 0.04 13.53 2.23
CA ALA A 18 0.45 14.38 1.11
C ALA A 18 1.84 13.99 0.60
N ALA A 19 2.80 13.78 1.51
CA ALA A 19 4.13 13.29 1.19
C ALA A 19 4.06 11.89 0.56
N ALA A 20 3.22 11.01 1.11
CA ALA A 20 3.05 9.67 0.56
C ALA A 20 2.40 9.69 -0.83
N LYS A 21 1.37 10.52 -1.08
CA LYS A 21 0.82 10.71 -2.44
C LYS A 21 1.89 11.13 -3.44
N ALA A 22 2.73 12.11 -3.09
CA ALA A 22 3.79 12.58 -3.97
C ALA A 22 4.79 11.47 -4.31
N ALA A 23 5.22 10.70 -3.30
CA ALA A 23 6.15 9.59 -3.49
C ALA A 23 5.54 8.44 -4.32
N ILE A 24 4.30 8.04 -4.04
CA ILE A 24 3.58 7.01 -4.81
C ILE A 24 3.35 7.48 -6.25
N SER A 25 2.99 8.75 -6.47
CA SER A 25 2.87 9.32 -7.80
C SER A 25 4.19 9.30 -8.57
N ALA A 26 5.32 9.59 -7.91
CA ALA A 26 6.63 9.47 -8.51
C ALA A 26 7.02 8.02 -8.84
N ALA A 27 6.63 7.06 -8.01
CA ALA A 27 6.93 5.64 -8.20
C ALA A 27 6.07 4.97 -9.30
N THR A 28 4.83 5.44 -9.47
CA THR A 28 3.83 4.77 -10.34
C THR A 28 3.48 5.55 -11.59
N GLY A 29 3.86 6.84 -11.66
CA GLY A 29 3.39 7.78 -12.68
C GLY A 29 1.90 8.13 -12.56
N GLN A 30 1.20 7.63 -11.54
CA GLN A 30 -0.24 7.83 -11.38
C GLN A 30 -0.54 9.05 -10.52
N ARG A 31 -1.62 9.76 -10.87
CA ARG A 31 -2.06 10.94 -10.11
C ARG A 31 -3.14 10.54 -9.11
N PHE A 32 -3.05 11.10 -7.92
CA PHE A 32 -4.13 11.02 -6.94
C PHE A 32 -5.21 12.05 -7.23
N GLU A 33 -6.46 11.60 -7.18
CA GLU A 33 -7.65 12.44 -7.09
C GLU A 33 -8.21 12.34 -5.67
N ARG A 34 -8.21 13.47 -4.94
CA ARG A 34 -8.50 13.51 -3.50
C ARG A 34 -7.59 12.56 -2.71
N ARG A 35 -8.08 11.36 -2.36
CA ARG A 35 -7.34 10.34 -1.61
C ARG A 35 -7.03 9.09 -2.43
N GLY A 36 -7.61 8.94 -3.62
CA GLY A 36 -7.52 7.72 -4.41
C GLY A 36 -6.64 7.86 -5.62
N ALA A 37 -5.94 6.78 -5.99
CA ALA A 37 -5.29 6.61 -7.28
C ALA A 37 -5.61 5.23 -7.84
N GLN A 38 -5.51 5.10 -9.16
CA GLN A 38 -5.63 3.81 -9.84
C GLN A 38 -4.25 3.37 -10.27
N VAL A 39 -3.80 2.19 -9.81
CA VAL A 39 -2.47 1.67 -10.11
C VAL A 39 -2.57 0.20 -10.48
N ALA A 40 -2.20 -0.14 -11.72
CA ALA A 40 -2.15 -1.53 -12.19
C ALA A 40 -3.44 -2.35 -11.94
N GLY A 41 -4.62 -1.73 -12.13
CA GLY A 41 -5.92 -2.37 -11.89
C GLY A 41 -6.38 -2.38 -10.43
N LEU A 42 -5.63 -1.74 -9.53
CA LEU A 42 -5.96 -1.57 -8.12
C LEU A 42 -6.46 -0.15 -7.85
N ARG A 43 -7.45 -0.01 -6.99
CA ARG A 43 -7.77 1.25 -6.33
C ARG A 43 -6.92 1.35 -5.07
N VAL A 44 -6.19 2.45 -4.94
CA VAL A 44 -5.32 2.75 -3.79
C VAL A 44 -5.83 4.01 -3.12
N ASP A 45 -6.49 3.87 -1.98
CA ASP A 45 -6.88 5.00 -1.14
C ASP A 45 -5.84 5.21 -0.02
N ILE A 46 -5.52 6.47 0.29
CA ILE A 46 -4.50 6.82 1.28
C ILE A 46 -5.04 7.62 2.45
N PHE A 47 -4.53 7.32 3.64
CA PHE A 47 -5.00 7.86 4.90
C PHE A 47 -3.85 8.23 5.82
N ASP A 48 -4.03 9.33 6.54
CA ASP A 48 -3.22 9.62 7.73
C ASP A 48 -3.64 8.69 8.86
N ASN A 49 -2.65 8.01 9.46
CA ASN A 49 -2.80 7.10 10.59
C ASN A 49 -2.50 7.79 11.94
N GLY A 50 -2.00 9.02 11.90
CA GLY A 50 -1.68 9.80 13.10
C GLY A 50 -2.94 10.19 13.88
N GLN A 51 -2.91 10.00 15.20
CA GLN A 51 -3.90 10.62 16.06
C GLN A 51 -3.54 12.10 16.28
N PRO A 52 -4.53 13.00 16.37
CA PRO A 52 -4.28 14.39 16.77
C PRO A 52 -3.47 14.44 18.08
N GLY A 53 -2.25 14.99 18.03
CA GLY A 53 -1.36 15.11 19.18
C GLY A 53 -0.37 13.96 19.41
N SER A 54 -0.41 12.87 18.63
CA SER A 54 0.66 11.87 18.62
C SER A 54 1.61 12.14 17.46
N LYS A 55 2.93 12.13 17.73
CA LYS A 55 3.92 12.06 16.66
C LYS A 55 4.01 10.60 16.23
N ALA A 56 3.20 10.21 15.25
CA ALA A 56 3.46 8.99 14.50
C ALA A 56 4.89 9.08 13.93
N THR A 57 5.72 8.07 14.16
CA THR A 57 7.10 8.07 13.68
C THR A 57 7.42 6.76 12.99
N ASP A 58 8.09 6.87 11.85
CA ASP A 58 8.62 5.73 11.09
C ASP A 58 9.75 4.98 11.81
N ALA A 59 10.24 5.54 12.92
CA ALA A 59 11.34 5.00 13.74
C ALA A 59 10.89 3.86 14.66
N ALA A 60 9.59 3.65 14.83
CA ALA A 60 9.08 2.52 15.58
C ALA A 60 9.02 1.28 14.67
N ASP A 61 9.52 0.15 15.17
CA ASP A 61 9.28 -1.17 14.56
C ASP A 61 7.80 -1.60 14.67
N ASP A 62 7.00 -0.84 15.42
CA ASP A 62 5.55 -0.95 15.51
C ASP A 62 4.89 -0.24 14.31
N PHE A 63 4.72 -0.98 13.21
CA PHE A 63 4.13 -0.47 11.97
C PHE A 63 2.70 0.07 12.13
N LEU A 64 1.98 -0.34 13.18
CA LEU A 64 0.64 0.18 13.49
C LEU A 64 0.67 1.67 13.85
N ARG A 65 1.84 2.22 14.19
CA ARG A 65 2.06 3.63 14.53
C ARG A 65 2.69 4.44 13.40
N TRP A 66 2.93 3.83 12.23
CA TRP A 66 3.45 4.57 11.09
C TRP A 66 2.45 5.64 10.64
N PRO A 67 2.88 6.79 10.11
CA PRO A 67 2.04 7.96 9.89
C PRO A 67 0.97 7.78 8.80
N VAL A 68 1.15 6.82 7.91
CA VAL A 68 0.30 6.63 6.73
C VAL A 68 -0.08 5.17 6.57
N TYR A 69 -1.32 4.92 6.13
CA TYR A 69 -1.71 3.63 5.58
C TYR A 69 -2.45 3.78 4.25
N LEU A 70 -2.43 2.70 3.47
CA LEU A 70 -3.19 2.51 2.25
C LEU A 70 -4.31 1.51 2.50
N GLU A 71 -5.41 1.70 1.80
CA GLU A 71 -6.45 0.68 1.59
C GLU A 71 -6.45 0.34 0.10
N ILE A 72 -6.31 -0.93 -0.20
CA ILE A 72 -6.11 -1.41 -1.57
C ILE A 72 -7.15 -2.48 -1.89
N GLU A 73 -7.89 -2.26 -2.96
CA GLU A 73 -8.94 -3.15 -3.45
C GLU A 73 -8.85 -3.25 -4.99
N PRO A 74 -9.34 -4.32 -5.62
CA PRO A 74 -9.38 -4.40 -7.06
C PRO A 74 -10.37 -3.37 -7.63
N MET A 75 -10.05 -2.82 -8.80
CA MET A 75 -11.03 -2.00 -9.53
C MET A 75 -12.12 -2.83 -10.19
N ASP A 76 -11.78 -4.06 -10.58
CA ASP A 76 -12.66 -5.00 -11.25
C ASP A 76 -13.12 -6.06 -10.26
N ALA A 77 -14.43 -6.25 -10.15
CA ALA A 77 -15.03 -7.26 -9.30
C ALA A 77 -14.69 -8.70 -9.73
N ASP A 78 -14.29 -8.89 -11.00
CA ASP A 78 -13.90 -10.20 -11.54
C ASP A 78 -12.40 -10.49 -11.36
N MET A 79 -11.63 -9.57 -10.76
CA MET A 79 -10.23 -9.82 -10.45
C MET A 79 -10.11 -10.96 -9.43
N VAL A 80 -9.32 -11.97 -9.76
CA VAL A 80 -9.07 -13.13 -8.87
C VAL A 80 -7.87 -12.89 -7.95
N GLN A 81 -7.86 -13.56 -6.79
CA GLN A 81 -6.80 -13.42 -5.76
C GLN A 81 -5.37 -13.49 -6.32
N PRO A 82 -4.98 -14.46 -7.17
CA PRO A 82 -3.59 -14.52 -7.67
C PRO A 82 -3.19 -13.28 -8.50
N ALA A 83 -4.13 -12.71 -9.27
CA ALA A 83 -3.89 -11.50 -10.04
C ALA A 83 -3.77 -10.28 -9.13
N PHE A 84 -4.62 -10.19 -8.11
CA PHE A 84 -4.55 -9.14 -7.10
C PHE A 84 -3.23 -9.18 -6.32
N VAL A 85 -2.82 -10.34 -5.82
CA VAL A 85 -1.53 -10.52 -5.12
C VAL A 85 -0.36 -10.14 -6.01
N ALA A 86 -0.37 -10.52 -7.29
CA ALA A 86 0.69 -10.17 -8.23
C ALA A 86 0.77 -8.65 -8.51
N ALA A 87 -0.38 -7.99 -8.65
CA ALA A 87 -0.47 -6.54 -8.82
C ALA A 87 -0.01 -5.80 -7.56
N LEU A 88 -0.48 -6.23 -6.39
CA LEU A 88 -0.09 -5.67 -5.09
C LEU A 88 1.42 -5.85 -4.85
N ALA A 89 1.98 -7.03 -5.09
CA ALA A 89 3.42 -7.27 -4.98
C ALA A 89 4.23 -6.33 -5.88
N GLY A 90 3.75 -6.08 -7.11
CA GLY A 90 4.36 -5.13 -8.04
C GLY A 90 4.36 -3.70 -7.49
N LEU A 91 3.21 -3.23 -6.99
CA LEU A 91 3.09 -1.93 -6.34
C LEU A 91 4.05 -1.81 -5.17
N LEU A 92 4.04 -2.75 -4.22
CA LEU A 92 4.84 -2.65 -3.00
C LEU A 92 6.35 -2.73 -3.28
N ASN A 93 6.79 -3.54 -4.24
CA ASN A 93 8.19 -3.55 -4.68
C ASN A 93 8.59 -2.21 -5.32
N GLY A 94 7.69 -1.58 -6.07
CA GLY A 94 7.90 -0.22 -6.59
C GLY A 94 8.03 0.81 -5.48
N LEU A 95 7.20 0.72 -4.43
CA LEU A 95 7.31 1.59 -3.26
C LEU A 95 8.67 1.42 -2.54
N ASP A 96 9.09 0.18 -2.31
CA ASP A 96 10.39 -0.13 -1.69
C ASP A 96 11.55 0.48 -2.50
N ALA A 97 11.52 0.34 -3.83
CA ALA A 97 12.54 0.90 -4.72
C ALA A 97 12.62 2.44 -4.67
N HIS A 98 11.54 3.09 -4.25
CA HIS A 98 11.45 4.54 -4.04
C HIS A 98 11.64 4.96 -2.58
N GLY A 99 12.14 4.06 -1.72
CA GLY A 99 12.48 4.36 -0.33
C GLY A 99 11.29 4.35 0.64
N LEU A 100 10.12 3.92 0.20
CA LEU A 100 8.95 3.73 1.06
C LEU A 100 8.92 2.28 1.55
N ARG A 101 9.03 2.08 2.87
CA ARG A 101 8.85 0.75 3.46
C ARG A 101 7.36 0.46 3.60
N SER A 102 6.97 -0.77 3.28
CA SER A 102 5.58 -1.21 3.29
C SER A 102 5.38 -2.48 4.12
N VAL A 103 4.34 -2.50 4.96
CA VAL A 103 3.89 -3.70 5.69
C VAL A 103 2.42 -3.94 5.35
N ALA A 104 2.15 -5.07 4.71
CA ALA A 104 0.79 -5.52 4.41
C ALA A 104 0.15 -6.14 5.65
N SER A 105 -1.15 -5.90 5.83
CA SER A 105 -2.00 -6.48 6.87
C SER A 105 -3.29 -6.96 6.21
N CYS A 106 -3.31 -8.25 5.81
CA CYS A 106 -4.39 -8.88 5.06
C CYS A 106 -4.28 -10.41 5.02
N ASP A 107 -5.31 -11.10 4.54
CA ASP A 107 -5.42 -12.57 4.60
C ASP A 107 -4.42 -13.32 3.70
N PHE A 108 -3.67 -12.63 2.84
CA PHE A 108 -2.75 -13.20 1.86
C PHE A 108 -1.31 -12.68 2.05
N GLU A 109 -0.92 -12.42 3.30
CA GLU A 109 0.44 -12.02 3.68
C GLU A 109 1.50 -13.03 3.21
N ASP A 110 1.23 -14.32 3.31
CA ASP A 110 2.15 -15.39 2.92
C ASP A 110 2.36 -15.45 1.40
N GLU A 111 1.27 -15.40 0.62
CA GLU A 111 1.32 -15.36 -0.84
C GLU A 111 2.00 -14.09 -1.34
N LEU A 112 1.73 -12.96 -0.68
CA LEU A 112 2.38 -11.69 -0.99
C LEU A 112 3.88 -11.73 -0.68
N ALA A 113 4.28 -12.33 0.44
CA ALA A 113 5.70 -12.51 0.78
C ALA A 113 6.41 -13.38 -0.27
N ALA A 114 5.81 -14.49 -0.68
CA ALA A 114 6.35 -15.34 -1.74
C ALA A 114 6.48 -14.60 -3.08
N ALA A 115 5.45 -13.84 -3.48
CA ALA A 115 5.44 -13.07 -4.72
C ALA A 115 6.51 -11.95 -4.74
N ARG A 116 6.80 -11.34 -3.59
CA ARG A 116 7.82 -10.29 -3.47
C ARG A 116 9.24 -10.84 -3.47
N GLN A 117 9.46 -12.05 -2.96
CA GLN A 117 10.76 -12.73 -2.97
C GLN A 117 11.14 -13.27 -4.35
N ALA A 118 10.18 -13.79 -5.12
CA ALA A 118 10.41 -14.36 -6.45
C ALA A 118 10.90 -13.35 -7.51
N ARG A 119 10.92 -12.05 -7.20
CA ARG A 119 11.30 -10.95 -8.10
C ARG A 119 12.61 -10.25 -7.71
N ARG A 120 13.36 -10.79 -6.73
CA ARG A 120 14.68 -10.29 -6.32
C ARG A 120 15.81 -11.02 -7.02
#